data_AF-A0A4Q6DUS6-F1
#
_entry.id   AF-A0A4Q6DUS6-F1
#
_cell.length_a   1.000
_cell.length_b   1.000
_cell.length_c   1.000
_cell.angle_alpha   90.00
_cell.angle_beta   90.00
_cell.angle_gamma   90.00
#
_symmetry.space_group_name_H-M   'P 1'
#
loop_
_entity.id
_entity.type
_entity.pdbx_description
1 polymer ?
#
loop_
_entity_poly.entity_id
_entity_poly.type
_entity_poly.pdbx_seq_one_letter_code
_entity_poly.pdbx_strand_id
1 'polypeptide(L)' 'MSTQHPWHQVSPGENLPEVVNAIIEIPKGSKAKYEIDKESG' A
#
# COMPACT_ATOMS: atom_id res chain seq x y z
N MET A 1 -0.15 12.24 16.82
CA MET A 1 0.72 11.60 15.84
C MET A 1 -0.09 11.42 14.58
N SER A 2 0.28 12.06 13.48
CA SER A 2 -0.42 11.92 12.21
C SER A 2 -0.14 10.50 11.70
N THR A 3 -1.06 9.57 11.93
CA THR A 3 -0.99 8.21 11.39
C THR A 3 -1.09 8.33 9.88
N GLN A 4 0.05 8.11 9.20
CA GLN A 4 0.11 8.20 7.75
C GLN A 4 -0.55 6.95 7.15
N HIS A 5 -1.83 7.04 6.79
CA HIS A 5 -2.56 5.94 6.18
C HIS A 5 -1.99 5.66 4.78
N PRO A 6 -1.37 4.49 4.51
CA PRO A 6 -0.62 4.24 3.28
C PRO A 6 -1.46 4.45 2.03
N TRP A 7 -2.71 4.00 2.05
CA TRP A 7 -3.66 4.19 0.96
C TRP A 7 -3.89 5.67 0.59
N HIS A 8 -4.02 6.56 1.58
CA HIS A 8 -4.44 7.95 1.31
C HIS A 8 -3.28 8.91 1.08
N GLN A 9 -2.05 8.50 1.39
CA GLN A 9 -0.90 9.40 1.42
C GLN A 9 0.22 8.99 0.47
N VAL A 10 0.24 7.73 0.02
CA VAL A 10 1.20 7.29 -1.01
C VAL A 10 0.68 7.74 -2.38
N SER A 11 1.46 8.59 -3.06
CA SER A 11 1.19 8.93 -4.46
C SER A 11 1.22 7.66 -5.32
N PRO A 12 0.31 7.50 -6.31
CA PRO A 12 0.33 6.36 -7.23
C PRO A 12 1.61 6.26 -8.09
N GLY A 13 2.45 7.30 -8.13
CA GLY A 13 3.68 7.36 -8.90
C GLY A 13 3.81 8.67 -9.68
N GLU A 14 5.01 9.01 -10.16
CA GLU A 14 5.25 10.23 -10.95
C GLU A 14 5.13 10.00 -12.46
N ASN A 15 5.26 8.74 -12.91
CA ASN A 15 5.32 8.36 -14.32
C ASN A 15 4.22 7.35 -14.67
N LEU A 16 2.98 7.75 -14.41
CA LEU A 16 1.79 6.95 -14.69
C LEU A 16 1.42 7.02 -16.19
N PRO A 17 1.01 5.90 -16.82
CA PRO A 17 0.79 4.56 -16.26
C PRO A 17 2.02 3.62 -16.32
N GLU A 18 3.14 4.05 -16.88
CA GLU A 18 4.30 3.19 -17.18
C GLU A 18 5.00 2.67 -15.91
N VAL A 19 5.04 3.47 -14.84
CA VAL A 19 5.64 3.14 -13.54
C VAL A 19 4.75 3.63 -12.40
N VAL A 20 4.45 2.72 -11.47
CA VAL A 20 3.55 2.97 -10.33
C VAL A 20 4.17 2.57 -9.01
N ASN A 21 3.75 3.22 -7.93
CA ASN A 21 4.04 2.80 -6.56
C ASN A 21 3.06 1.69 -6.16
N ALA A 22 3.59 0.58 -5.64
CA ALA A 22 2.80 -0.55 -5.14
C ALA A 22 2.98 -0.71 -3.64
N ILE A 23 1.87 -0.86 -2.92
CA ILE A 23 1.87 -1.21 -1.50
C ILE A 23 1.75 -2.73 -1.39
N ILE A 24 2.76 -3.37 -0.83
CA ILE A 24 2.80 -4.84 -0.73
C ILE A 24 2.11 -5.29 0.55
N GLU A 25 0.94 -5.92 0.40
CA GLU A 25 0.19 -6.48 1.54
C GLU A 25 0.71 -7.86 1.95
N ILE A 26 1.15 -8.68 0.98
CA ILE A 26 1.55 -10.07 1.21
C ILE A 26 2.91 -10.33 0.55
N PRO A 27 4.00 -10.46 1.33
CA PRO A 27 5.31 -10.81 0.78
C PRO A 27 5.33 -12.20 0.16
N LYS A 28 6.19 -12.38 -0.86
CA LYS A 28 6.41 -13.68 -1.49
C LYS A 28 6.79 -14.74 -0.45
N GLY A 29 6.08 -15.86 -0.46
CA GLY A 29 6.32 -16.98 0.47
C GLY A 29 5.51 -16.90 1.76
N SER A 30 4.74 -15.82 1.99
CA SER A 30 3.74 -15.80 3.06
C SER A 30 2.69 -16.88 2.83
N LYS A 31 2.27 -17.54 3.91
CA LYS A 31 1.17 -18.52 3.91
C LYS A 31 -0.15 -17.93 4.38
N ALA A 32 -0.13 -16.70 4.90
CA ALA A 32 -1.29 -16.00 5.40
C ALA A 32 -1.73 -14.89 4.44
N LYS A 33 -3.04 -14.70 4.34
CA LYS A 33 -3.64 -13.55 3.68
C LYS A 33 -3.62 -12.37 4.65
N TYR A 34 -2.94 -11.31 4.26
CA TYR A 34 -2.98 -10.02 4.92
C TYR A 34 -3.70 -9.02 4.02
N GLU A 35 -4.24 -7.97 4.62
CA GLU A 35 -4.82 -6.81 3.94
C GLU A 35 -4.64 -5.59 4.81
N ILE A 36 -4.51 -4.42 4.18
CA ILE A 36 -4.60 -3.13 4.87
C ILE A 36 -6.04 -2.92 5.31
N ASP A 37 -6.21 -2.53 6.57
CA ASP A 37 -7.54 -2.20 7.08
C ASP A 37 -7.90 -0.77 6.67
N LYS A 38 -9.11 -0.57 6.13
CA LYS A 38 -9.50 0.73 5.58
C LYS A 38 -9.77 1.79 6.64
N GLU A 39 -10.15 1.36 7.84
CA GLU A 39 -10.49 2.29 8.93
C GLU A 39 -9.24 2.73 9.69
N SER A 40 -8.29 1.82 9.89
CA SER A 40 -7.11 2.05 10.72
C SER A 40 -5.78 2.21 9.96
N GLY A 41 -5.71 1.74 8.70
CA GLY A 41 -4.51 1.76 7.86
C GLY A 41 -3.57 0.59 8.10
#